data_AF-A0A351WPE9-F1
#
_entry.id   AF-A0A351WPE9-F1
#
_cell.length_a   1.000
_cell.length_b   1.000
_cell.length_c   1.000
_cell.angle_alpha   90.00
_cell.angle_beta   90.00
_cell.angle_gamma   90.00
#
_symmetry.space_group_name_H-M   'P 1'
#
loop_
_entity.id
_entity.type
_entity.pdbx_description
1 polymer ?
#
loop_
_entity_poly.entity_id
_entity_poly.type
_entity_poly.pdbx_seq_one_letter_code
_entity_poly.pdbx_strand_id
1 'polypeptide(L)'
;MTVPPGFRRNTDIPKVLVLHKAILQHQEIEERDGYCIVTPLRAILDLLKEETEDRTQLRKALRESVDRGLITRRQIELHPDKKSLLALMGVGSK
;
A
#
# COMPACT_ATOMS: atom_id res chain seq x y z
N MET A 1 2.74 -4.86 -10.09
CA MET A 1 3.97 -5.35 -9.43
C MET A 1 4.96 -4.21 -9.31
N THR A 2 5.63 -4.07 -8.15
CA THR A 2 6.59 -2.98 -7.91
C THR A 2 8.00 -3.42 -8.24
N VAL A 3 8.75 -2.56 -8.96
CA VAL A 3 10.13 -2.82 -9.39
C VAL A 3 11.01 -1.60 -9.17
N PRO A 4 12.34 -1.76 -9.02
CA PRO A 4 13.26 -0.63 -8.95
C PRO A 4 13.20 0.26 -10.21
N PRO A 5 13.49 1.57 -10.12
CA PRO A 5 13.44 2.48 -11.27
C PRO A 5 14.28 2.05 -12.49
N GLY A 6 15.43 1.41 -12.23
CA GLY A 6 16.36 0.90 -13.24
C GLY A 6 16.03 -0.50 -13.78
N PHE A 7 14.93 -1.11 -13.34
CA PHE A 7 14.54 -2.44 -13.79
C PHE A 7 14.29 -2.46 -15.31
N ARG A 8 14.92 -3.42 -15.98
CA ARG A 8 14.75 -3.72 -17.40
C ARG A 8 14.40 -5.20 -17.56
N ARG A 9 13.55 -5.53 -18.53
CA ARG A 9 13.26 -6.91 -18.93
C ARG A 9 13.82 -7.18 -20.31
N ASN A 10 14.15 -8.45 -20.56
CA ASN A 10 14.61 -8.96 -21.85
C ASN A 10 13.46 -9.45 -22.75
N THR A 11 12.21 -9.38 -22.27
CA THR A 11 11.01 -9.81 -22.99
C THR A 11 9.90 -8.80 -22.81
N ASP A 12 8.94 -8.80 -23.73
CA ASP A 12 7.74 -7.96 -23.64
C ASP A 12 6.95 -8.24 -22.36
N ILE A 13 6.35 -7.17 -21.83
CA ILE A 13 5.51 -7.24 -20.64
C ILE A 13 4.12 -7.71 -21.07
N PRO A 14 3.57 -8.78 -20.45
CA PRO A 14 2.19 -9.19 -20.70
C PRO A 14 1.24 -8.01 -20.49
N LYS A 15 0.26 -7.81 -21.37
CA LYS A 15 -0.67 -6.66 -21.31
C LYS A 15 -1.42 -6.54 -19.98
N VAL A 16 -1.59 -7.65 -19.26
CA VAL A 16 -2.26 -7.72 -17.95
C VAL A 16 -1.38 -7.29 -16.77
N LEU A 17 -0.07 -7.12 -16.99
CA LEU A 17 0.89 -6.82 -15.92
C LEU A 17 1.26 -5.34 -15.92
N VAL A 18 0.84 -4.62 -14.88
CA VAL A 18 1.28 -3.25 -14.63
C VAL A 18 2.54 -3.26 -13.75
N LEU A 19 3.58 -2.54 -14.19
CA LEU A 19 4.80 -2.34 -13.41
C LEU A 19 4.83 -0.95 -12.79
N HIS A 20 4.91 -0.89 -11.47
CA HIS A 20 5.03 0.35 -10.70
C HIS A 20 6.50 0.51 -10.33
N LYS A 21 7.10 1.65 -10.65
CA LYS A 21 8.51 1.89 -10.36
C LYS A 21 8.67 2.58 -9.02
N ALA A 22 9.27 1.92 -8.04
CA ALA A 22 9.56 2.50 -6.73
C ALA A 22 10.74 1.82 -6.05
N ILE A 23 11.35 2.52 -5.09
CA ILE A 23 12.26 1.92 -4.11
C ILE A 23 11.43 1.63 -2.87
N LEU A 24 11.38 0.37 -2.47
CA LEU A 24 10.67 -0.08 -1.26
C LEU A 24 11.67 -0.25 -0.12
N GLN A 25 11.28 0.19 1.07
CA GLN A 25 12.04 -0.05 2.30
C GLN A 25 11.74 -1.45 2.84
N HIS A 26 12.66 -2.01 3.63
CA HIS A 26 12.51 -3.36 4.17
C HIS A 26 11.23 -3.51 5.04
N GLN A 27 10.88 -2.47 5.80
CA GLN A 27 9.65 -2.40 6.59
C GLN A 27 8.34 -2.32 5.76
N GLU A 28 8.45 -2.05 4.47
CA GLU A 28 7.31 -1.97 3.54
C GLU A 28 7.05 -3.30 2.83
N ILE A 29 7.85 -4.33 3.12
CA ILE A 29 7.81 -5.64 2.49
C ILE A 29 7.62 -6.72 3.57
N GLU A 30 6.87 -7.76 3.23
CA GLU A 30 6.81 -9.00 3.99
C GLU A 30 7.08 -10.20 3.06
N GLU A 31 7.76 -11.22 3.58
CA GLU A 31 8.00 -12.47 2.87
C GLU A 31 6.85 -13.45 3.12
N ARG A 32 6.38 -14.09 2.05
CA ARG A 32 5.39 -15.18 2.08
C ARG A 32 5.82 -16.26 1.10
N ASP A 33 5.87 -17.51 1.55
CA ASP A 33 6.02 -18.71 0.70
C ASP A 33 6.99 -18.55 -0.49
N GLY A 34 8.18 -17.98 -0.23
CA GLY A 34 9.23 -17.82 -1.24
C GLY A 34 9.14 -16.57 -2.13
N TYR A 35 8.26 -15.62 -1.83
CA TYR A 35 8.17 -14.34 -2.52
C TYR A 35 7.92 -13.16 -1.56
N CYS A 36 8.21 -11.96 -2.04
CA CYS A 36 8.00 -10.72 -1.30
C CYS A 36 6.71 -10.03 -1.75
N ILE A 37 5.92 -9.56 -0.80
CA ILE A 37 4.78 -8.67 -1.06
C ILE A 37 4.92 -7.39 -0.26
N VAL A 38 4.22 -6.34 -0.67
CA VAL A 38 4.13 -5.11 0.13
C VAL A 38 3.26 -5.34 1.36
N THR A 39 3.58 -4.68 2.47
CA THR A 39 2.73 -4.74 3.67
C THR A 39 1.34 -4.17 3.38
N PRO A 40 0.29 -4.57 4.12
CA PRO A 40 -1.05 -4.04 3.94
C PRO A 40 -1.11 -2.50 4.03
N LEU A 41 -0.36 -1.90 4.96
CA LEU A 41 -0.29 -0.44 5.08
C LEU A 41 0.33 0.20 3.83
N ARG A 42 1.40 -0.39 3.29
CA ARG A 42 2.03 0.09 2.06
C ARG A 42 1.08 0.00 0.87
N ALA A 43 0.36 -1.12 0.73
CA ALA A 43 -0.62 -1.31 -0.33
C ALA A 43 -1.70 -0.23 -0.33
N ILE A 44 -2.26 0.11 0.84
CA ILE A 44 -3.26 1.18 0.97
C ILE A 44 -2.68 2.54 0.52
N LEU A 45 -1.42 2.83 0.87
CA LEU A 45 -0.76 4.07 0.49
C LEU A 45 -0.47 4.17 -1.01
N ASP A 46 -0.09 3.05 -1.64
CA ASP A 46 0.12 2.99 -3.09
C ASP A 46 -1.20 3.27 -3.83
N LEU A 47 -2.29 2.62 -3.42
CA LEU A 47 -3.61 2.84 -4.03
C LEU A 47 -4.15 4.26 -3.78
N LEU A 48 -3.85 4.85 -2.61
CA LEU A 48 -4.19 6.25 -2.34
C LEU A 48 -3.47 7.23 -3.27
N LYS A 49 -2.22 6.93 -3.67
CA LYS A 49 -1.43 7.77 -4.58
C LYS A 49 -1.86 7.66 -6.02
N GLU A 50 -2.35 6.48 -6.43
CA GLU A 50 -2.79 6.26 -7.81
C GLU A 50 -4.14 6.91 -8.10
N GLU A 51 -4.93 7.25 -7.08
CA GLU A 51 -6.27 7.85 -7.20
C GLU A 51 -7.24 7.06 -8.09
N THR A 52 -6.91 5.81 -8.40
CA THR A 52 -7.65 4.92 -9.31
C THR A 52 -8.77 4.14 -8.62
N GLU A 53 -8.71 4.01 -7.29
CA GLU A 53 -9.62 3.18 -6.50
C GLU A 53 -10.72 3.98 -5.81
N ASP A 54 -11.89 3.36 -5.63
CA ASP A 54 -12.99 3.94 -4.84
C ASP A 54 -12.55 4.13 -3.39
N ARG A 55 -12.55 5.39 -2.92
CA ARG A 55 -12.21 5.76 -1.53
C ARG A 55 -13.06 5.01 -0.51
N THR A 56 -14.28 4.62 -0.85
CA THR A 56 -15.15 3.80 0.01
C THR A 56 -14.57 2.40 0.21
N GLN A 57 -14.09 1.77 -0.86
CA GLN A 57 -13.45 0.47 -0.83
C GLN A 57 -12.12 0.52 -0.07
N LEU A 58 -11.29 1.54 -0.33
CA LEU A 58 -10.04 1.76 0.42
C LEU A 58 -10.29 1.97 1.91
N ARG A 59 -11.32 2.74 2.29
CA ARG A 59 -11.71 2.91 3.69
C ARG A 59 -12.10 1.58 4.33
N LYS A 60 -12.88 0.76 3.63
CA LYS A 60 -13.26 -0.57 4.13
C LYS A 60 -12.03 -1.44 4.34
N ALA A 61 -11.14 -1.51 3.35
CA ALA A 61 -9.90 -2.29 3.43
C ALA A 61 -8.99 -1.84 4.59
N LEU A 62 -8.83 -0.53 4.79
CA LEU A 62 -8.05 0.02 5.89
C LEU A 62 -8.67 -0.35 7.25
N ARG A 63 -9.98 -0.18 7.42
CA ARG A 63 -10.68 -0.55 8.67
C ARG A 63 -10.55 -2.04 8.98
N GLU A 64 -10.83 -2.89 7.98
CA GLU A 64 -10.74 -4.35 8.11
C GLU A 64 -9.31 -4.80 8.45
N SER A 65 -8.30 -4.15 7.88
CA SER A 65 -6.89 -4.42 8.18
C SER A 65 -6.53 -4.03 9.62
N VAL A 66 -7.10 -2.95 10.14
CA VAL A 66 -6.93 -2.56 11.55
C VAL A 66 -7.65 -3.52 12.48
N ASP A 67 -8.90 -3.87 12.17
CA ASP A 67 -9.72 -4.77 12.98
C ASP A 67 -9.12 -6.18 13.07
N ARG A 68 -8.45 -6.63 12.01
CA ARG A 68 -7.72 -7.91 11.96
C ARG A 68 -6.30 -7.86 12.53
N GLY A 69 -5.84 -6.68 12.96
CA GLY A 69 -4.48 -6.50 13.49
C GLY A 69 -3.37 -6.56 12.44
N LEU A 70 -3.69 -6.49 11.15
CA LEU A 70 -2.72 -6.42 10.05
C LEU A 70 -2.06 -5.03 9.98
N ILE A 71 -2.78 -3.99 10.39
CA ILE A 71 -2.29 -2.63 10.54
C ILE A 71 -2.59 -2.17 11.97
N THR A 72 -1.57 -1.78 12.71
CA THR A 72 -1.77 -1.25 14.07
C THR A 72 -2.06 0.24 14.02
N ARG A 73 -2.83 0.74 14.99
CA ARG A 73 -3.05 2.20 15.16
C ARG A 73 -1.72 2.95 15.34
N ARG A 74 -0.74 2.35 16.02
CA ARG A 74 0.60 2.92 16.20
C ARG A 74 1.33 3.12 14.87
N GLN A 75 1.23 2.16 13.94
CA GLN A 75 1.80 2.32 12.60
C GLN A 75 1.15 3.48 11.86
N ILE A 76 -0.18 3.64 11.95
CA ILE A 76 -0.89 4.78 11.36
C ILE A 76 -0.39 6.12 11.96
N GLU A 77 -0.30 6.22 13.28
CA GLU A 77 0.08 7.45 13.98
C GLU A 77 1.53 7.90 13.72
N LEU A 78 2.44 6.94 13.54
CA LEU A 78 3.85 7.22 13.27
C LEU A 78 4.14 7.41 11.77
N HIS A 79 3.21 7.08 10.89
CA HIS A 79 3.43 7.18 9.45
C HIS A 79 3.41 8.65 8.99
N PRO A 80 4.30 9.08 8.07
CA PRO A 80 4.29 10.44 7.51
C PRO A 80 2.94 10.85 6.92
N ASP A 81 2.26 9.91 6.24
CA ASP A 81 0.95 10.12 5.61
C ASP A 81 -0.25 9.95 6.55
N LYS A 82 -0.05 10.02 7.87
CA LYS A 82 -1.13 9.80 8.86
C LYS A 82 -2.37 10.65 8.63
N LYS A 83 -2.24 11.89 8.16
CA LYS A 83 -3.39 12.78 7.89
C LYS A 83 -4.32 12.16 6.84
N SER A 84 -3.75 11.63 5.76
CA SER A 84 -4.50 10.98 4.67
C SER A 84 -5.15 9.67 5.15
N LEU A 85 -4.44 8.88 5.95
CA LEU A 85 -4.96 7.63 6.52
C LEU A 85 -6.11 7.89 7.52
N LEU A 86 -5.97 8.88 8.40
CA LEU A 86 -7.02 9.29 9.35
C LEU A 86 -8.24 9.85 8.62
N ALA A 87 -8.03 10.69 7.60
CA ALA A 87 -9.11 11.20 6.75
C ALA A 87 -9.86 10.06 6.04
N LEU A 88 -9.13 9.07 5.50
CA LEU A 88 -9.73 7.89 4.87
C LEU A 88 -10.59 7.09 5.87
N MET A 89 -10.15 6.95 7.13
CA MET A 89 -10.94 6.28 8.17
C MET A 89 -12.20 7.06 8.59
N GLY A 90 -12.35 8.31 8.14
CA GLY A 90 -13.40 9.23 8.62
C GLY A 90 -13.12 9.76 10.02
N VAL A 91 -11.86 9.76 10.44
CA VAL A 91 -11.40 10.26 11.73
C VAL A 91 -10.70 11.59 11.48
N GLY A 92 -11.48 12.67 11.36
CA GLY A 92 -11.02 14.06 11.26
C GLY A 92 -12.24 14.96 11.05
N SER A 93 -12.49 16.06 11.76
CA SER A 93 -11.73 16.78 12.79
C SER A 93 -12.71 17.22 13.89
N LYS A 94 -12.28 17.17 15.15
CA LYS A 94 -12.65 18.20 16.12
C LYS A 94 -11.40 19.04 16.36
#